data_AF-A0A7K1AED0-F1
#
_entry.id   AF-A0A7K1AED0-F1
#
_cell.length_a   1.000
_cell.length_b   1.000
_cell.length_c   1.000
_cell.angle_alpha   90.00
_cell.angle_beta   90.00
_cell.angle_gamma   90.00
#
_symmetry.space_group_name_H-M   'P 1'
#
loop_
_entity.id
_entity.type
_entity.pdbx_description
1 polymer ?
#
loop_
_entity_poly.entity_id
_entity_poly.type
_entity_poly.pdbx_seq_one_letter_code
_entity_poly.pdbx_strand_id
1 'polypeptide(L)'
;MPIYKLLWSARVYDVSSPTPSCEHQKSLNPSPASYSVRFVKENIMSQESTQQRISAWAVTGIGEIVPGDQLGDVIVEACRNAPNGPLQDGDVLVVTQKIVSKAEGRMVEIDPDDPLSHKVLVEQEGVRVVRRRGDLIITETEHGFICANSGIDLSNVERGWAALLPVDSDRSARRIRDIIRAKLGVSVGIIVSDTFGRPWRKGLTDVAIGVAGVAAVLDLRGTPDALGRMMQVTEVCIADEVACAAELVMGKSNGVPVAVVRGLDPLWMRESSMREIVRPPQEDLFR
;
A
#
# COMPACT_ATOMS: atom_id res chain seq x y z
N MET A 1 11.69 -42.05 1.82
CA MET A 1 12.79 -41.09 2.09
C MET A 1 13.90 -41.34 1.09
N PRO A 2 14.23 -40.35 0.25
CA PRO A 2 15.63 -40.00 0.10
C PRO A 2 15.85 -38.48 0.10
N ILE A 3 16.92 -38.08 0.79
CA ILE A 3 17.43 -36.73 0.92
C ILE A 3 18.42 -36.52 -0.23
N TYR A 4 18.19 -35.54 -1.09
CA TYR A 4 19.21 -35.05 -2.03
C TYR A 4 19.87 -33.80 -1.46
N LYS A 5 21.15 -33.92 -1.08
CA LYS A 5 22.07 -32.80 -0.84
C LYS A 5 22.56 -32.29 -2.20
N LEU A 6 22.29 -31.03 -2.54
CA LEU A 6 23.06 -30.30 -3.56
C LEU A 6 24.04 -29.35 -2.87
N LEU A 7 25.33 -29.64 -3.07
CA LEU A 7 26.47 -28.79 -2.75
C LEU A 7 26.65 -27.79 -3.91
N TRP A 8 26.67 -26.48 -3.61
CA TRP A 8 27.12 -25.45 -4.55
C TRP A 8 28.52 -25.00 -4.14
N SER A 9 29.51 -25.24 -5.00
CA SER A 9 30.86 -24.66 -4.89
C SER A 9 30.93 -23.39 -5.74
N ALA A 10 31.05 -22.22 -5.11
CA ALA A 10 31.39 -20.98 -5.81
C ALA A 10 32.91 -20.90 -6.01
N ARG A 11 33.37 -20.85 -7.27
CA ARG A 11 34.74 -20.49 -7.61
C ARG A 11 34.83 -18.97 -7.71
N VAL A 12 35.71 -18.38 -6.90
CA VAL A 12 36.15 -16.99 -7.01
C VAL A 12 37.22 -16.93 -8.10
N TYR A 13 37.07 -16.05 -9.08
CA TYR A 13 38.15 -15.72 -10.00
C TYR A 13 38.87 -14.47 -9.49
N ASP A 14 40.16 -14.66 -9.19
CA ASP A 14 41.16 -13.62 -8.95
C ASP A 14 41.63 -13.09 -10.30
N VAL A 15 41.71 -11.77 -10.45
CA VAL A 15 42.33 -11.13 -11.62
C VAL A 15 43.28 -10.05 -11.11
N SER A 16 44.57 -10.38 -11.09
CA SER A 16 45.67 -9.51 -10.73
C SER A 16 46.52 -9.15 -11.96
N SER A 17 46.51 -7.85 -12.32
CA SER A 17 47.60 -7.05 -12.94
C SER A 17 48.05 -7.39 -14.40
N PRO A 18 48.82 -6.52 -15.13
CA PRO A 18 49.57 -5.34 -14.69
C PRO A 18 49.45 -4.06 -15.57
N THR A 19 49.99 -2.96 -15.03
CA THR A 19 50.21 -1.64 -15.63
C THR A 19 51.26 -1.65 -16.76
N PRO A 20 51.27 -0.59 -17.60
CA PRO A 20 52.51 0.14 -17.83
C PRO A 20 52.37 1.67 -17.77
N SER A 21 53.51 2.29 -17.48
CA SER A 21 53.87 3.69 -17.27
C SER A 21 53.86 4.58 -18.52
N CYS A 22 53.57 5.88 -18.37
CA CYS A 22 54.55 7.00 -18.46
C CYS A 22 53.91 8.35 -18.91
N GLU A 23 54.07 9.36 -18.05
CA GLU A 23 54.16 10.83 -18.19
C GLU A 23 53.66 11.59 -19.44
N HIS A 24 52.87 12.66 -19.21
CA HIS A 24 53.14 14.02 -19.69
C HIS A 24 52.38 15.08 -18.86
N GLN A 25 52.92 16.30 -18.84
CA GLN A 25 52.88 17.32 -17.76
C GLN A 25 51.95 18.54 -18.06
N LYS A 26 51.53 19.25 -16.98
CA LYS A 26 51.03 20.66 -16.87
C LYS A 26 49.56 20.91 -17.32
N SER A 27 48.74 21.75 -16.69
CA SER A 27 48.96 22.98 -15.91
C SER A 27 47.84 23.25 -14.87
N LEU A 28 48.22 24.02 -13.83
CA LEU A 28 47.39 24.55 -12.73
C LEU A 28 46.30 25.55 -13.18
N ASN A 29 45.15 25.50 -12.51
CA ASN A 29 44.44 26.67 -11.97
C ASN A 29 43.53 26.25 -10.80
N PRO A 30 43.48 27.00 -9.67
CA PRO A 30 42.73 26.61 -8.49
C PRO A 30 41.28 27.09 -8.55
N SER A 31 40.32 26.25 -8.15
CA SER A 31 38.91 26.63 -7.97
C SER A 31 38.53 26.51 -6.48
N PRO A 32 37.75 27.45 -5.92
CA PRO A 32 37.62 27.65 -4.48
C PRO A 32 36.42 26.88 -3.93
N ALA A 33 36.66 25.91 -3.04
CA ALA A 33 35.71 25.49 -2.00
C ALA A 33 36.35 24.43 -1.11
N SER A 34 37.29 24.85 -0.25
CA SER A 34 37.56 24.11 0.98
C SER A 34 36.39 24.32 1.95
N TYR A 35 35.23 23.72 1.66
CA TYR A 35 34.21 23.52 2.70
C TYR A 35 34.60 22.27 3.47
N SER A 36 35.22 22.53 4.61
CA SER A 36 35.52 21.58 5.66
C SER A 36 34.38 20.57 5.87
N VAL A 37 34.66 19.30 5.61
CA VAL A 37 33.90 18.15 6.14
C VAL A 37 34.14 18.10 7.65
N ARG A 38 33.50 19.02 8.38
CA ARG A 38 33.47 19.08 9.85
C ARG A 38 32.07 19.27 10.42
N PHE A 39 31.02 19.22 9.60
CA PHE A 39 29.63 19.34 10.03
C PHE A 39 28.83 18.06 9.77
N VAL A 40 29.23 16.91 10.32
CA VAL A 40 28.29 15.77 10.46
C VAL A 40 28.53 14.93 11.73
N LYS A 41 29.68 15.05 12.42
CA LYS A 41 29.98 14.19 13.58
C LYS A 41 29.52 14.70 14.95
N GLU A 42 29.02 15.93 15.08
CA GLU A 42 28.69 16.51 16.40
C GLU A 42 27.21 16.45 16.81
N ASN A 43 26.31 15.90 15.99
CA ASN A 43 24.89 15.74 16.36
C ASN A 43 24.40 14.28 16.52
N ILE A 44 25.29 13.29 16.53
CA ILE A 44 24.90 11.87 16.70
C ILE A 44 24.68 11.50 18.19
N MET A 45 24.93 12.41 19.13
CA MET A 45 24.79 12.15 20.57
C MET A 45 23.79 13.11 21.24
N SER A 46 22.53 13.09 20.83
CA SER A 46 21.38 13.54 21.66
C SER A 46 19.99 13.30 21.05
N GLN A 47 19.84 12.42 20.05
CA GLN A 47 18.50 11.87 19.81
C GLN A 47 18.37 10.63 20.69
N GLU A 48 17.68 10.78 21.82
CA GLU A 48 17.00 9.63 22.43
C GLU A 48 16.37 8.84 21.29
N SER A 49 16.70 7.55 21.18
CA SER A 49 16.01 6.69 20.22
C SER A 49 14.56 6.62 20.69
N THR A 50 13.74 7.55 20.23
CA THR A 50 12.29 7.48 20.41
C THR A 50 11.91 6.13 19.87
N GLN A 51 11.51 5.23 20.77
CA GLN A 51 11.15 3.88 20.42
C GLN A 51 10.09 3.98 19.33
N GLN A 52 10.44 3.62 18.10
CA GLN A 52 9.58 3.72 16.94
C GLN A 52 8.46 2.69 17.14
N ARG A 53 7.36 3.15 17.73
CA ARG A 53 6.22 2.32 18.12
C ARG A 53 5.05 2.68 17.25
N ILE A 54 4.64 1.73 16.42
CA ILE A 54 3.35 1.77 15.75
C ILE A 54 2.28 1.12 16.63
N SER A 55 1.07 1.65 16.56
CA SER A 55 -0.13 1.07 17.17
C SER A 55 -1.25 1.03 16.15
N ALA A 56 -2.04 -0.03 16.19
CA ALA A 56 -3.21 -0.19 15.33
C ALA A 56 -4.40 -0.63 16.18
N TRP A 57 -5.59 -0.08 15.92
CA TRP A 57 -6.83 -0.49 16.56
C TRP A 57 -8.02 -0.38 15.62
N ALA A 58 -9.01 -1.25 15.84
CA ALA A 58 -10.30 -1.26 15.16
C ALA A 58 -11.13 -0.02 15.51
N VAL A 59 -11.80 0.57 14.52
CA VAL A 59 -12.86 1.55 14.72
C VAL A 59 -14.20 0.82 14.78
N THR A 60 -14.72 0.66 15.99
CA THR A 60 -15.98 -0.08 16.23
C THR A 60 -17.18 0.86 16.24
N GLY A 61 -18.40 0.32 16.10
CA GLY A 61 -19.63 1.11 16.16
C GLY A 61 -20.02 1.81 14.85
N ILE A 62 -19.28 1.55 13.76
CA ILE A 62 -19.74 1.88 12.41
C ILE A 62 -20.85 0.88 12.05
N GLY A 63 -22.06 1.40 11.81
CA GLY A 63 -23.22 0.61 11.40
C GLY A 63 -23.15 0.16 9.94
N GLU A 64 -24.26 -0.38 9.45
CA GLU A 64 -24.38 -0.72 8.02
C GLU A 64 -24.35 0.55 7.16
N ILE A 65 -23.53 0.53 6.11
CA ILE A 65 -23.37 1.64 5.17
C ILE A 65 -24.31 1.44 4.00
N VAL A 66 -25.02 2.49 3.63
CA VAL A 66 -25.96 2.49 2.51
C VAL A 66 -25.51 3.46 1.40
N PRO A 67 -26.03 3.29 0.16
CA PRO A 67 -25.71 4.21 -0.93
C PRO A 67 -25.99 5.67 -0.57
N GLY A 68 -25.00 6.54 -0.85
CA GLY A 68 -25.06 7.98 -0.58
C GLY A 68 -24.44 8.41 0.75
N ASP A 69 -24.16 7.48 1.66
CA ASP A 69 -23.53 7.80 2.94
C ASP A 69 -22.21 8.56 2.77
N GLN A 70 -22.00 9.55 3.63
CA GLN A 70 -20.75 10.31 3.66
C GLN A 70 -19.77 9.66 4.63
N LEU A 71 -18.92 8.76 4.12
CA LEU A 71 -17.99 7.99 4.96
C LEU A 71 -17.10 8.84 5.86
N GLY A 72 -16.67 10.02 5.40
CA GLY A 72 -15.92 10.95 6.24
C GLY A 72 -16.71 11.39 7.47
N ASP A 73 -18.01 11.69 7.34
CA ASP A 73 -18.86 12.07 8.48
C ASP A 73 -19.09 10.88 9.42
N VAL A 74 -19.31 9.68 8.86
CA VAL A 74 -19.49 8.44 9.64
C VAL A 74 -18.24 8.13 10.47
N ILE A 75 -17.06 8.20 9.84
CA ILE A 75 -15.78 7.95 10.51
C ILE A 75 -15.50 9.01 11.57
N VAL A 76 -15.76 10.28 11.27
CA VAL A 76 -15.64 11.38 12.25
C VAL A 76 -16.48 11.10 13.48
N GLU A 77 -17.75 10.72 13.32
CA GLU A 77 -18.63 10.40 14.45
C GLU A 77 -18.08 9.23 15.26
N ALA A 78 -17.70 8.14 14.58
CA ALA A 78 -17.17 6.93 15.24
C ALA A 78 -15.88 7.19 16.01
N CYS A 79 -15.04 8.13 15.57
CA CYS A 79 -13.74 8.44 16.18
C CYS A 79 -13.75 9.66 17.11
N ARG A 80 -14.91 10.23 17.47
CA ARG A 80 -14.96 11.41 18.36
C ARG A 80 -14.36 11.15 19.73
N ASN A 81 -14.61 9.97 20.29
CA ASN A 81 -14.28 9.63 21.66
C ASN A 81 -13.51 8.30 21.74
N ALA A 82 -12.92 8.06 22.92
CA ALA A 82 -12.39 6.75 23.25
C ALA A 82 -13.52 5.68 23.18
N PRO A 83 -13.20 4.44 22.75
CA PRO A 83 -11.85 3.93 22.48
C PRO A 83 -11.32 4.20 21.06
N ASN A 84 -12.16 4.65 20.13
CA ASN A 84 -11.79 4.77 18.72
C ASN A 84 -10.91 5.99 18.41
N GLY A 85 -10.98 7.05 19.23
CA GLY A 85 -10.21 8.27 19.07
C GLY A 85 -9.88 8.99 20.39
N PRO A 86 -9.61 10.31 20.37
CA PRO A 86 -9.66 11.19 19.20
C PRO A 86 -8.57 10.89 18.17
N LEU A 87 -8.84 11.21 16.91
CA LEU A 87 -7.84 11.21 15.84
C LEU A 87 -6.80 12.31 16.10
N GLN A 88 -5.57 12.09 15.62
CA GLN A 88 -4.43 12.99 15.77
C GLN A 88 -3.77 13.22 14.41
N ASP A 89 -3.00 14.32 14.31
CA ASP A 89 -2.16 14.56 13.14
C ASP A 89 -1.20 13.38 12.91
N GLY A 90 -1.08 12.95 11.66
CA GLY A 90 -0.23 11.82 11.27
C GLY A 90 -0.85 10.44 11.48
N ASP A 91 -2.09 10.35 11.98
CA ASP A 91 -2.84 9.09 11.93
C ASP A 91 -3.11 8.69 10.48
N VAL A 92 -3.08 7.38 10.21
CA VAL A 92 -3.53 6.81 8.95
C VAL A 92 -4.74 5.93 9.21
N LEU A 93 -5.86 6.23 8.54
CA LEU A 93 -7.05 5.40 8.59
C LEU A 93 -7.05 4.45 7.40
N VAL A 94 -7.18 3.16 7.67
CA VAL A 94 -7.38 2.13 6.65
C VAL A 94 -8.88 1.84 6.59
N VAL A 95 -9.47 2.02 5.41
CA VAL A 95 -10.90 1.92 5.13
C VAL A 95 -11.10 0.80 4.12
N THR A 96 -11.84 -0.24 4.49
CA THR A 96 -12.11 -1.33 3.55
C THR A 96 -12.85 -0.82 2.32
N GLN A 97 -12.54 -1.37 1.14
CA GLN A 97 -13.22 -0.99 -0.10
C GLN A 97 -14.74 -1.16 0.03
N LYS A 98 -15.21 -2.14 0.82
CA LYS A 98 -16.62 -2.58 0.79
C LYS A 98 -17.56 -1.47 1.19
N ILE A 99 -17.19 -0.71 2.21
CA ILE A 99 -18.00 0.43 2.63
C ILE A 99 -17.89 1.61 1.67
N VAL A 100 -16.76 1.76 0.97
CA VAL A 100 -16.60 2.73 -0.12
C VAL A 100 -17.53 2.37 -1.28
N SER A 101 -17.50 1.11 -1.73
CA SER A 101 -18.35 0.59 -2.79
C SER A 101 -19.83 0.71 -2.46
N LYS A 102 -20.25 0.39 -1.22
CA LYS A 102 -21.64 0.59 -0.76
C LYS A 102 -22.03 2.07 -0.82
N ALA A 103 -21.24 2.96 -0.21
CA ALA A 103 -21.52 4.39 -0.18
C ALA A 103 -21.58 5.01 -1.59
N GLU A 104 -20.77 4.51 -2.51
CA GLU A 104 -20.70 5.00 -3.90
C GLU A 104 -21.68 4.31 -4.86
N GLY A 105 -22.54 3.41 -4.36
CA GLY A 105 -23.55 2.74 -5.20
C GLY A 105 -22.94 1.72 -6.17
N ARG A 106 -21.81 1.12 -5.82
CA ARG A 106 -21.11 0.06 -6.59
C ARG A 106 -21.59 -1.35 -6.21
N MET A 107 -22.85 -1.46 -5.80
CA MET A 107 -23.52 -2.73 -5.52
C MET A 107 -24.40 -3.09 -6.73
N VAL A 108 -24.26 -4.32 -7.25
CA VAL A 108 -25.00 -4.80 -8.41
C VAL A 108 -25.74 -6.09 -8.09
N GLU A 109 -26.98 -6.20 -8.57
CA GLU A 109 -27.77 -7.42 -8.44
C GLU A 109 -27.21 -8.54 -9.32
N ILE A 110 -27.16 -9.75 -8.77
CA ILE A 110 -26.79 -10.98 -9.46
C ILE A 110 -27.81 -12.07 -9.17
N ASP A 111 -27.95 -13.03 -10.08
CA ASP A 111 -28.75 -14.23 -9.81
C ASP A 111 -28.05 -15.07 -8.73
N PRO A 112 -28.65 -15.23 -7.53
CA PRO A 112 -28.06 -15.99 -6.43
C PRO A 112 -28.16 -17.51 -6.58
N ASP A 113 -28.91 -17.99 -7.58
CA ASP A 113 -29.09 -19.40 -7.89
C ASP A 113 -28.22 -19.85 -9.09
N ASP A 114 -27.66 -18.90 -9.86
CA ASP A 114 -26.65 -19.15 -10.90
C ASP A 114 -25.23 -18.79 -10.42
N PRO A 115 -24.34 -19.77 -10.17
CA PRO A 115 -22.95 -19.53 -9.79
C PRO A 115 -22.13 -18.76 -10.83
N LEU A 116 -22.60 -18.66 -12.07
CA LEU A 116 -21.93 -17.97 -13.16
C LEU A 116 -22.41 -16.52 -13.36
N SER A 117 -23.46 -16.08 -12.66
CA SER A 117 -24.08 -14.77 -12.85
C SER A 117 -23.10 -13.60 -12.72
N HIS A 118 -22.17 -13.70 -11.76
CA HIS A 118 -21.13 -12.69 -11.55
C HIS A 118 -20.02 -12.68 -12.63
N LYS A 119 -19.88 -13.73 -13.46
CA LYS A 119 -18.78 -13.82 -14.44
C LYS A 119 -18.90 -12.77 -15.55
N VAL A 120 -20.12 -12.39 -15.91
CA VAL A 120 -20.34 -11.29 -16.86
C VAL A 120 -19.78 -9.98 -16.31
N LEU A 121 -19.96 -9.74 -15.00
CA LEU A 121 -19.39 -8.57 -14.33
C LEU A 121 -17.85 -8.61 -14.33
N VAL A 122 -17.25 -9.79 -14.15
CA VAL A 122 -15.78 -9.95 -14.22
C VAL A 122 -15.23 -9.50 -15.57
N GLU A 123 -15.92 -9.86 -16.66
CA GLU A 123 -15.54 -9.46 -18.02
C GLU A 123 -15.79 -7.97 -18.28
N GLN A 124 -16.81 -7.37 -17.67
CA GLN A 124 -17.11 -5.94 -17.79
C GLN A 124 -16.15 -5.05 -17.00
N GLU A 125 -15.73 -5.49 -15.82
CA GLU A 125 -14.81 -4.74 -14.93
C GLU A 125 -13.34 -5.04 -15.22
N GLY A 126 -13.07 -6.05 -16.06
CA GLY A 126 -11.74 -6.46 -16.47
C GLY A 126 -11.35 -5.93 -17.84
N VAL A 127 -10.15 -5.37 -17.96
CA VAL A 127 -9.53 -4.98 -19.23
C VAL A 127 -9.03 -6.21 -20.00
N ARG A 128 -8.47 -7.19 -19.29
CA ARG A 128 -8.05 -8.46 -19.87
C ARG A 128 -8.00 -9.59 -18.85
N VAL A 129 -8.09 -10.82 -19.35
CA VAL A 129 -7.79 -12.03 -18.58
C VAL A 129 -6.28 -12.27 -18.61
N VAL A 130 -5.66 -12.33 -17.43
CA VAL A 130 -4.23 -12.65 -17.25
C VAL A 130 -4.03 -14.16 -17.18
N ARG A 131 -4.90 -14.85 -16.42
CA ARG A 131 -4.83 -16.30 -16.25
C ARG A 131 -6.18 -16.88 -15.89
N ARG A 132 -6.43 -18.11 -16.32
CA ARG A 132 -7.60 -18.89 -15.90
C ARG A 132 -7.20 -20.28 -15.41
N ARG A 133 -7.84 -20.74 -14.34
CA ARG A 133 -7.75 -22.12 -13.87
C ARG A 133 -9.09 -22.55 -13.25
N GLY A 134 -9.83 -23.38 -13.98
CA GLY A 134 -11.20 -23.72 -13.59
C GLY A 134 -12.07 -22.48 -13.56
N ASP A 135 -12.73 -22.24 -12.42
CA ASP A 135 -13.57 -21.07 -12.17
C ASP A 135 -12.81 -19.83 -11.71
N LEU A 136 -11.56 -19.98 -11.26
CA LEU A 136 -10.74 -18.84 -10.88
C LEU A 136 -10.22 -18.13 -12.13
N ILE A 137 -10.52 -16.84 -12.23
CA ILE A 137 -10.03 -15.95 -13.27
C ILE A 137 -9.18 -14.87 -12.59
N ILE A 138 -7.96 -14.68 -13.07
CA ILE A 138 -7.13 -13.52 -12.72
C ILE A 138 -7.26 -12.53 -13.87
N THR A 139 -7.65 -11.31 -13.57
CA THR A 139 -7.87 -10.23 -14.53
C THR A 139 -7.03 -9.01 -14.18
N GLU A 140 -6.84 -8.14 -15.17
CA GLU A 140 -6.41 -6.76 -14.98
C GLU A 140 -7.66 -5.89 -14.98
N THR A 141 -7.88 -5.08 -13.94
CA THR A 141 -8.99 -4.12 -13.88
C THR A 141 -8.63 -2.81 -14.58
N GLU A 142 -9.61 -1.92 -14.80
CA GLU A 142 -9.33 -0.57 -15.36
C GLU A 142 -8.37 0.27 -14.50
N HIS A 143 -8.31 -0.01 -13.20
CA HIS A 143 -7.35 0.58 -12.26
C HIS A 143 -5.91 0.12 -12.51
N GLY A 144 -5.73 -1.00 -13.22
CA GLY A 144 -4.46 -1.70 -13.40
C GLY A 144 -4.15 -2.74 -12.32
N PHE A 145 -5.11 -3.08 -11.44
CA PHE A 145 -4.92 -4.13 -10.45
C PHE A 145 -4.96 -5.51 -11.08
N ILE A 146 -4.00 -6.37 -10.74
CA ILE A 146 -3.99 -7.78 -11.12
C ILE A 146 -4.56 -8.59 -9.96
N CYS A 147 -5.84 -8.95 -10.05
CA CYS A 147 -6.55 -9.59 -8.95
C CYS A 147 -7.51 -10.69 -9.43
N ALA A 148 -8.04 -11.46 -8.48
CA ALA A 148 -9.04 -12.47 -8.79
C ALA A 148 -10.37 -11.80 -9.12
N ASN A 149 -11.04 -12.29 -10.17
CA ASN A 149 -12.41 -11.92 -10.55
C ASN A 149 -12.64 -10.40 -10.62
N SER A 150 -11.66 -9.63 -11.10
CA SER A 150 -11.72 -8.16 -11.23
C SER A 150 -12.01 -7.42 -9.92
N GLY A 151 -11.71 -8.03 -8.77
CA GLY A 151 -11.99 -7.45 -7.45
C GLY A 151 -13.47 -7.49 -7.06
N ILE A 152 -14.28 -8.26 -7.79
CA ILE A 152 -15.70 -8.45 -7.45
C ILE A 152 -15.80 -9.29 -6.18
N ASP A 153 -16.47 -8.73 -5.18
CA ASP A 153 -16.63 -9.33 -3.86
C ASP A 153 -18.08 -9.76 -3.62
N LEU A 154 -18.26 -11.07 -3.39
CA LEU A 154 -19.54 -11.71 -3.06
C LEU A 154 -19.68 -11.99 -1.56
N SER A 155 -18.64 -11.70 -0.77
CA SER A 155 -18.61 -11.97 0.67
C SER A 155 -19.16 -10.80 1.48
N ASN A 156 -19.79 -11.09 2.62
CA ASN A 156 -20.34 -10.08 3.54
C ASN A 156 -21.24 -9.03 2.84
N VAL A 157 -21.95 -9.46 1.79
CA VAL A 157 -23.00 -8.72 1.10
C VAL A 157 -24.28 -9.57 1.14
N GLU A 158 -25.43 -8.94 0.97
CA GLU A 158 -26.70 -9.66 0.94
C GLU A 158 -26.72 -10.66 -0.23
N ARG A 159 -27.38 -11.81 -0.04
CA ARG A 159 -27.52 -12.82 -1.08
C ARG A 159 -28.20 -12.20 -2.31
N GLY A 160 -27.62 -12.41 -3.49
CA GLY A 160 -28.11 -11.80 -4.74
C GLY A 160 -27.43 -10.47 -5.07
N TRP A 161 -26.40 -10.08 -4.32
CA TRP A 161 -25.61 -8.88 -4.60
C TRP A 161 -24.13 -9.19 -4.79
N ALA A 162 -23.49 -8.35 -5.59
CA ALA A 162 -22.04 -8.28 -5.76
C ALA A 162 -21.56 -6.86 -5.48
N ALA A 163 -20.45 -6.71 -4.78
CA ALA A 163 -19.74 -5.44 -4.66
C ALA A 163 -18.67 -5.35 -5.75
N LEU A 164 -18.73 -4.30 -6.56
CA LEU A 164 -17.69 -3.93 -7.51
C LEU A 164 -16.68 -3.00 -6.82
N LEU A 165 -15.47 -2.87 -7.37
CA LEU A 165 -14.51 -1.90 -6.84
C LEU A 165 -15.02 -0.45 -7.02
N PRO A 166 -14.64 0.48 -6.13
CA PRO A 166 -14.83 1.91 -6.36
C PRO A 166 -14.13 2.33 -7.65
N VAL A 167 -14.75 3.22 -8.44
CA VAL A 167 -14.21 3.63 -9.75
C VAL A 167 -12.91 4.44 -9.62
N ASP A 168 -12.75 5.18 -8.52
CA ASP A 168 -11.53 5.94 -8.21
C ASP A 168 -11.33 5.98 -6.69
N SER A 169 -10.71 4.93 -6.17
CA SER A 169 -10.46 4.78 -4.73
C SER A 169 -9.53 5.86 -4.16
N ASP A 170 -8.62 6.43 -4.96
CA ASP A 170 -7.79 7.57 -4.56
C ASP A 170 -8.66 8.81 -4.33
N ARG A 171 -9.67 9.04 -5.18
CA ARG A 171 -10.64 10.13 -5.00
C ARG A 171 -11.52 9.90 -3.79
N SER A 172 -11.96 8.67 -3.55
CA SER A 172 -12.70 8.31 -2.34
C SER A 172 -11.87 8.58 -1.09
N ALA A 173 -10.59 8.18 -1.07
CA ALA A 173 -9.64 8.43 0.01
C ALA A 173 -9.47 9.95 0.28
N ARG A 174 -9.27 10.75 -0.78
CA ARG A 174 -9.20 12.22 -0.66
C ARG A 174 -10.47 12.83 -0.07
N ARG A 175 -11.65 12.39 -0.53
CA ARG A 175 -12.94 12.88 -0.01
C ARG A 175 -13.09 12.61 1.49
N ILE A 176 -12.75 11.40 1.94
CA ILE A 176 -12.78 11.04 3.37
C ILE A 176 -11.83 11.94 4.16
N ARG A 177 -10.58 12.08 3.69
CA ARG A 177 -9.56 12.93 4.32
C ARG A 177 -10.00 14.38 4.45
N ASP A 178 -10.56 14.95 3.38
CA ASP A 178 -11.00 16.35 3.34
C ASP A 178 -12.13 16.61 4.34
N ILE A 179 -13.08 15.68 4.46
CA ILE A 179 -14.16 15.78 5.45
C ILE A 179 -13.60 15.69 6.88
N ILE A 180 -12.71 14.73 7.17
CA ILE A 180 -12.07 14.60 8.48
C ILE A 180 -11.34 15.90 8.85
N ARG A 181 -10.53 16.43 7.92
CA ARG A 181 -9.82 17.70 8.12
C ARG A 181 -10.78 18.85 8.39
N ALA A 182 -11.86 18.96 7.62
CA ALA A 182 -12.85 20.03 7.78
C ALA A 182 -13.61 19.94 9.12
N LYS A 183 -13.89 18.73 9.62
CA LYS A 183 -14.69 18.51 10.83
C LYS A 183 -13.88 18.52 12.12
N LEU A 184 -12.66 17.98 12.08
CA LEU A 184 -11.83 17.75 13.26
C LEU A 184 -10.55 18.60 13.29
N GLY A 185 -10.18 19.24 12.17
CA GLY A 185 -8.99 20.08 12.09
C GLY A 185 -7.66 19.33 12.03
N VAL A 186 -7.68 18.00 12.03
CA VAL A 186 -6.48 17.14 11.98
C VAL A 186 -6.12 16.74 10.56
N SER A 187 -4.82 16.52 10.32
CA SER A 187 -4.25 16.07 9.06
C SER A 187 -3.90 14.58 9.15
N VAL A 188 -4.69 13.76 8.48
CA VAL A 188 -4.55 12.30 8.46
C VAL A 188 -4.20 11.78 7.07
N GLY A 189 -3.65 10.57 7.00
CA GLY A 189 -3.61 9.76 5.79
C GLY A 189 -4.83 8.83 5.70
N ILE A 190 -5.25 8.48 4.49
CA ILE A 190 -6.31 7.51 4.20
C ILE A 190 -5.77 6.47 3.24
N ILE A 191 -6.01 5.20 3.55
CA ILE A 191 -5.76 4.07 2.65
C ILE A 191 -7.10 3.35 2.46
N VAL A 192 -7.54 3.15 1.23
CA VAL A 192 -8.62 2.24 0.90
C VAL A 192 -8.01 0.87 0.66
N SER A 193 -8.41 -0.16 1.41
CA SER A 193 -7.84 -1.51 1.30
C SER A 193 -8.80 -2.51 0.66
N ASP A 194 -8.24 -3.52 0.00
CA ASP A 194 -8.96 -4.72 -0.39
C ASP A 194 -8.13 -5.98 -0.17
N THR A 195 -8.79 -7.13 -0.17
CA THR A 195 -8.20 -8.42 0.16
C THR A 195 -7.76 -9.19 -1.07
N PHE A 196 -6.46 -9.23 -1.36
CA PHE A 196 -5.95 -9.93 -2.54
C PHE A 196 -5.15 -11.20 -2.17
N GLY A 197 -5.16 -12.14 -3.12
CA GLY A 197 -4.15 -13.19 -3.18
C GLY A 197 -2.86 -12.66 -3.81
N ARG A 198 -1.78 -13.44 -3.74
CA ARG A 198 -0.49 -13.05 -4.34
C ARG A 198 0.31 -14.24 -4.85
N PRO A 199 1.13 -14.07 -5.91
CA PRO A 199 1.92 -15.15 -6.47
C PRO A 199 2.79 -15.88 -5.44
N TRP A 200 2.88 -17.20 -5.62
CA TRP A 200 3.76 -18.12 -4.89
C TRP A 200 3.56 -18.23 -3.37
N ARG A 201 2.54 -17.57 -2.80
CA ARG A 201 2.22 -17.67 -1.37
C ARG A 201 0.77 -18.10 -1.17
N LYS A 202 0.53 -18.90 -0.13
CA LYS A 202 -0.82 -19.24 0.33
C LYS A 202 -1.34 -18.15 1.27
N GLY A 203 -2.66 -18.00 1.32
CA GLY A 203 -3.34 -17.00 2.15
C GLY A 203 -3.52 -15.67 1.42
N LEU A 204 -4.52 -14.91 1.89
CA LEU A 204 -4.82 -13.57 1.41
C LEU A 204 -4.14 -12.54 2.30
N THR A 205 -3.89 -11.35 1.76
CA THR A 205 -3.39 -10.18 2.49
C THR A 205 -4.12 -8.94 2.00
N ASP A 206 -4.28 -7.96 2.88
CA ASP A 206 -4.81 -6.66 2.47
C ASP A 206 -3.75 -5.85 1.74
N VAL A 207 -4.20 -5.20 0.67
CA VAL A 207 -3.39 -4.29 -0.14
C VAL A 207 -4.11 -2.96 -0.27
N ALA A 208 -3.38 -1.90 -0.55
CA ALA A 208 -3.95 -0.62 -0.90
C ALA A 208 -4.52 -0.67 -2.32
N ILE A 209 -5.73 -0.14 -2.47
CA ILE A 209 -6.36 0.14 -3.78
C ILE A 209 -6.65 1.63 -3.96
N GLY A 210 -6.46 2.44 -2.92
CA GLY A 210 -6.53 3.90 -2.96
C GLY A 210 -5.77 4.52 -1.80
N VAL A 211 -5.20 5.72 -1.99
CA VAL A 211 -4.39 6.43 -1.00
C VAL A 211 -4.60 7.95 -1.07
N ALA A 212 -4.50 8.61 0.08
CA ALA A 212 -4.47 10.07 0.18
C ALA A 212 -3.72 10.53 1.44
N GLY A 213 -2.86 11.54 1.33
CA GLY A 213 -2.18 12.14 2.48
C GLY A 213 -1.11 11.28 3.16
N VAL A 214 -0.76 10.14 2.57
CA VAL A 214 0.34 9.26 2.99
C VAL A 214 1.05 8.76 1.73
N ALA A 215 2.37 8.58 1.79
CA ALA A 215 3.16 8.00 0.71
C ALA A 215 2.66 6.58 0.39
N ALA A 216 2.59 6.23 -0.89
CA ALA A 216 2.25 4.88 -1.31
C ALA A 216 3.51 4.01 -1.31
N VAL A 217 4.55 4.50 -1.97
CA VAL A 217 5.88 3.90 -2.03
C VAL A 217 6.92 4.84 -1.40
N LEU A 218 7.79 4.28 -0.58
CA LEU A 218 9.00 4.92 -0.10
C LEU A 218 10.16 4.52 -1.02
N ASP A 219 10.64 5.48 -1.80
CA ASP A 219 11.83 5.29 -2.63
C ASP A 219 13.09 5.54 -1.80
N LEU A 220 13.83 4.47 -1.53
CA LEU A 220 15.09 4.50 -0.79
C LEU A 220 16.31 4.47 -1.71
N ARG A 221 16.13 4.48 -3.03
CA ARG A 221 17.24 4.53 -3.97
C ARG A 221 18.03 5.83 -3.78
N GLY A 222 19.34 5.72 -3.86
CA GLY A 222 20.22 6.86 -3.63
C GLY A 222 20.29 7.29 -2.16
N THR A 223 19.79 6.49 -1.21
CA THR A 223 20.02 6.68 0.23
C THR A 223 20.98 5.63 0.79
N PRO A 224 21.77 5.94 1.84
CA PRO A 224 22.69 4.99 2.45
C PRO A 224 21.95 3.95 3.30
N ASP A 225 22.42 2.70 3.25
CA ASP A 225 22.03 1.66 4.18
C ASP A 225 22.71 1.82 5.54
N ALA A 226 22.44 0.90 6.48
CA ALA A 226 23.03 0.92 7.83
C ALA A 226 24.57 0.84 7.86
N LEU A 227 25.21 0.45 6.76
CA LEU A 227 26.67 0.38 6.61
C LEU A 227 27.21 1.50 5.68
N GLY A 228 26.36 2.47 5.31
CA GLY A 228 26.72 3.60 4.45
C GLY A 228 26.76 3.27 2.96
N ARG A 229 26.30 2.09 2.52
CA ARG A 229 26.28 1.72 1.09
C ARG A 229 25.02 2.28 0.43
N MET A 230 25.17 2.83 -0.76
CA MET A 230 24.04 3.41 -1.50
C MET A 230 23.08 2.33 -2.00
N MET A 231 21.83 2.39 -1.57
CA MET A 231 20.77 1.53 -2.07
C MET A 231 20.45 1.89 -3.53
N GLN A 232 20.35 0.86 -4.39
CA GLN A 232 20.18 1.04 -5.84
C GLN A 232 18.75 0.77 -6.33
N VAL A 233 18.03 -0.13 -5.66
CA VAL A 233 16.74 -0.67 -6.13
C VAL A 233 15.66 -0.70 -5.05
N THR A 234 15.95 -0.19 -3.86
CA THR A 234 15.09 -0.39 -2.69
C THR A 234 13.91 0.57 -2.74
N GLU A 235 12.72 0.03 -2.96
CA GLU A 235 11.44 0.72 -2.84
C GLU A 235 10.57 -0.11 -1.88
N VAL A 236 9.87 0.56 -0.96
CA VAL A 236 9.01 -0.10 0.03
C VAL A 236 7.58 0.38 -0.16
N CYS A 237 6.65 -0.54 -0.43
CA CYS A 237 5.22 -0.20 -0.54
C CYS A 237 4.62 -0.07 0.86
N ILE A 238 4.81 1.08 1.50
CA ILE A 238 4.35 1.29 2.88
C ILE A 238 2.81 1.26 2.97
N ALA A 239 2.09 1.62 1.91
CA ALA A 239 0.64 1.58 1.93
C ALA A 239 0.11 0.13 2.05
N ASP A 240 0.72 -0.83 1.36
CA ASP A 240 0.39 -2.25 1.50
C ASP A 240 0.79 -2.79 2.88
N GLU A 241 1.94 -2.37 3.42
CA GLU A 241 2.35 -2.77 4.78
C GLU A 241 1.36 -2.28 5.85
N VAL A 242 0.91 -1.03 5.73
CA VAL A 242 -0.08 -0.44 6.64
C VAL A 242 -1.45 -1.10 6.47
N ALA A 243 -1.90 -1.36 5.23
CA ALA A 243 -3.13 -2.08 4.95
C ALA A 243 -3.12 -3.49 5.57
N CYS A 244 -2.01 -4.23 5.40
CA CYS A 244 -1.80 -5.53 6.02
C CYS A 244 -1.87 -5.47 7.55
N ALA A 245 -1.22 -4.49 8.18
CA ALA A 245 -1.22 -4.34 9.63
C ALA A 245 -2.63 -4.01 10.18
N ALA A 246 -3.37 -3.15 9.49
CA ALA A 246 -4.74 -2.79 9.85
C ALA A 246 -5.70 -3.98 9.79
N GLU A 247 -5.57 -4.86 8.79
CA GLU A 247 -6.41 -6.06 8.69
C GLU A 247 -6.31 -6.95 9.95
N LEU A 248 -5.15 -7.00 10.62
CA LEU A 248 -4.98 -7.80 11.83
C LEU A 248 -5.90 -7.38 12.98
N VAL A 249 -6.30 -6.10 13.02
CA VAL A 249 -7.21 -5.58 14.04
C VAL A 249 -8.65 -5.46 13.55
N MET A 250 -8.86 -5.27 12.24
CA MET A 250 -10.21 -5.27 11.65
C MET A 250 -10.79 -6.68 11.67
N GLY A 251 -10.08 -7.65 11.10
CA GLY A 251 -10.50 -9.04 10.93
C GLY A 251 -11.64 -9.22 9.93
N LYS A 252 -11.51 -10.23 9.07
CA LYS A 252 -12.42 -10.52 7.93
C LYS A 252 -13.92 -10.65 8.23
N SER A 253 -14.30 -11.03 9.44
CA SER A 253 -15.70 -11.35 9.78
C SER A 253 -16.24 -10.55 10.97
N ASN A 254 -15.49 -9.57 11.47
CA ASN A 254 -15.87 -8.86 12.69
C ASN A 254 -16.79 -7.66 12.45
N GLY A 255 -17.09 -7.34 11.18
CA GLY A 255 -17.90 -6.16 10.84
C GLY A 255 -17.20 -4.83 11.17
N VAL A 256 -15.86 -4.81 11.17
CA VAL A 256 -15.06 -3.61 11.41
C VAL A 256 -14.45 -3.15 10.09
N PRO A 257 -15.00 -2.10 9.45
CA PRO A 257 -14.57 -1.68 8.12
C PRO A 257 -13.47 -0.62 8.14
N VAL A 258 -13.06 -0.14 9.32
CA VAL A 258 -12.05 0.91 9.48
C VAL A 258 -11.12 0.58 10.65
N ALA A 259 -9.83 0.85 10.48
CA ALA A 259 -8.84 0.87 11.55
C ALA A 259 -8.01 2.14 11.51
N VAL A 260 -7.48 2.54 12.67
CA VAL A 260 -6.50 3.62 12.78
C VAL A 260 -5.12 3.00 13.02
N VAL A 261 -4.13 3.51 12.30
CA VAL A 261 -2.71 3.21 12.49
C VAL A 261 -1.99 4.51 12.88
N ARG A 262 -1.35 4.51 14.04
CA ARG A 262 -0.67 5.68 14.63
C ARG A 262 0.79 5.38 14.94
N GLY A 263 1.64 6.40 14.79
CA GLY A 263 3.07 6.34 15.09
C GLY A 263 3.94 6.01 13.87
N LEU A 264 3.41 6.23 12.65
CA LEU A 264 4.20 6.17 11.43
C LEU A 264 5.14 7.37 11.32
N ASP A 265 6.19 7.26 10.52
CA ASP A 265 7.14 8.35 10.31
C ASP A 265 6.41 9.56 9.68
N PRO A 266 6.46 10.76 10.30
CA PRO A 266 5.85 11.96 9.75
C PRO A 266 6.32 12.32 8.33
N LEU A 267 7.53 11.90 7.92
CA LEU A 267 8.03 12.10 6.56
C LEU A 267 7.25 11.34 5.51
N TRP A 268 6.48 10.32 5.91
CA TRP A 268 5.60 9.58 5.02
C TRP A 268 4.29 10.33 4.74
N MET A 269 3.96 11.39 5.48
CA MET A 269 2.72 12.15 5.30
C MET A 269 2.85 13.15 4.14
N ARG A 270 2.59 12.67 2.92
CA ARG A 270 2.61 13.47 1.68
C ARG A 270 1.50 13.04 0.73
N GLU A 271 1.26 13.85 -0.30
CA GLU A 271 0.40 13.41 -1.40
C GLU A 271 1.05 12.27 -2.18
N SER A 272 0.22 11.33 -2.62
CA SER A 272 0.59 10.16 -3.43
C SER A 272 -0.65 9.68 -4.19
N SER A 273 -0.51 8.61 -4.96
CA SER A 273 -1.63 7.95 -5.67
C SER A 273 -1.28 6.49 -5.94
N MET A 274 -2.26 5.69 -6.31
CA MET A 274 -2.03 4.31 -6.74
C MET A 274 -1.10 4.17 -7.95
N ARG A 275 -0.85 5.26 -8.70
CA ARG A 275 0.14 5.27 -9.79
C ARG A 275 1.57 4.99 -9.33
N GLU A 276 1.87 5.18 -8.04
CA GLU A 276 3.17 4.80 -7.47
C GLU A 276 3.29 3.28 -7.27
N ILE A 277 2.17 2.58 -7.09
CA ILE A 277 2.14 1.12 -6.80
C ILE A 277 1.86 0.31 -8.08
N VAL A 278 0.90 0.75 -8.89
CA VAL A 278 0.49 0.07 -10.11
C VAL A 278 1.62 0.13 -11.12
N ARG A 279 2.25 -1.03 -11.36
CA ARG A 279 3.36 -1.15 -12.29
C ARG A 279 2.88 -0.95 -13.74
N PRO A 280 3.52 -0.08 -14.53
CA PRO A 280 3.15 0.09 -15.92
C PRO A 280 3.45 -1.18 -16.75
N PRO A 281 2.71 -1.43 -17.84
CA PRO A 281 2.87 -2.62 -18.68
C PRO A 281 4.29 -2.91 -19.16
N GLN A 282 5.09 -1.87 -19.39
CA GLN A 282 6.46 -1.98 -19.93
C GLN A 282 7.46 -2.48 -18.87
N GLU A 283 7.11 -2.40 -17.59
CA GLU A 283 7.95 -2.85 -16.48
C GLU A 283 7.50 -4.22 -15.92
N ASP A 284 6.32 -4.70 -16.31
CA ASP A 284 5.76 -5.97 -15.82
C ASP A 284 6.34 -7.18 -16.54
N LEU A 285 7.32 -7.84 -15.91
CA LEU A 285 7.96 -9.06 -16.42
C LEU A 285 7.05 -10.30 -16.44
N PHE A 286 5.86 -10.25 -15.83
CA PHE A 286 4.91 -11.36 -15.80
C PHE A 286 3.77 -11.22 -16.82
N ARG A 287 3.79 -10.14 -17.59
CA ARG A 287 2.78 -9.86 -18.61
C ARG A 287 2.92 -10.74 -19.86
#